data_AF-A0A4R6Z4Y4-F1
#
_entry.id   AF-A0A4R6Z4Y4-F1
#
_cell.length_a   1.000
_cell.length_b   1.000
_cell.length_c   1.000
_cell.angle_alpha   90.00
_cell.angle_beta   90.00
_cell.angle_gamma   90.00
#
_symmetry.space_group_name_H-M   'P 1'
#
loop_
_entity.id
_entity.type
_entity.pdbx_description
1 polymer ?
#
loop_
_entity_poly.entity_id
_entity_poly.type
_entity_poly.pdbx_seq_one_letter_code
_entity_poly.pdbx_strand_id
1 'polypeptide(L)'
;MVITCPKCRHENVAATGQAMEACPQCGVIYARAALAQHQQRQVESVRARVAAAVPDGNAPGFVERFGWYLTIAGALYGSVMLISTWVLAESAPQQAAGAGLAAAAVVVPYCLARALQQLFRK
;
A
#
# COMPACT_ATOMS: atom_id res chain seq x y z
N MET A 1 22.71 36.90 2.66
CA MET A 1 21.80 36.06 1.86
C MET A 1 20.44 36.08 2.55
N VAL A 2 19.33 36.17 1.81
CA VAL A 2 18.00 36.25 2.42
C VAL A 2 17.36 34.86 2.38
N ILE A 3 16.97 34.33 3.54
CA ILE A 3 16.23 33.06 3.64
C ILE A 3 14.81 33.33 4.10
N THR A 4 13.83 32.95 3.30
CA THR A 4 12.42 33.01 3.65
C THR A 4 11.99 31.74 4.37
N CYS A 5 11.41 31.86 5.56
CA CYS A 5 10.96 30.70 6.33
C CYS A 5 9.76 30.01 5.64
N PRO A 6 9.80 28.69 5.39
CA PRO A 6 8.70 27.98 4.75
C PRO A 6 7.44 27.84 5.62
N LYS A 7 7.54 28.04 6.94
CA LYS A 7 6.39 27.92 7.86
C LYS A 7 5.63 29.23 8.04
N CYS A 8 6.34 30.32 8.33
CA CYS A 8 5.73 31.62 8.67
C CYS A 8 5.98 32.71 7.61
N ARG A 9 6.75 32.41 6.56
CA ARG A 9 7.14 33.36 5.50
C ARG A 9 7.98 34.55 5.97
N HIS A 10 8.48 34.55 7.20
CA HIS A 10 9.41 35.56 7.68
C HIS A 10 10.72 35.54 6.88
N GLU A 11 11.19 36.71 6.44
CA GLU A 11 12.45 36.88 5.73
C GLU A 11 13.60 37.14 6.71
N ASN A 12 14.54 36.21 6.78
CA ASN A 12 15.76 36.41 7.55
C ASN A 12 16.85 36.95 6.61
N VAL A 13 17.03 38.27 6.62
CA VAL A 13 18.10 38.98 5.89
C VAL A 13 19.49 38.75 6.47
N ALA A 14 19.59 38.37 7.75
CA ALA A 14 20.83 38.08 8.46
C ALA A 14 21.20 36.59 8.45
N ALA A 15 20.59 35.80 7.56
CA ALA A 15 20.81 34.36 7.53
C ALA A 15 22.29 34.02 7.20
N THR A 16 22.87 33.11 7.98
CA THR A 16 24.28 32.69 7.88
C THR A 16 24.47 31.34 7.19
N GLY A 17 23.42 30.51 7.13
CA GLY A 17 23.41 29.22 6.45
C GLY A 17 23.89 28.07 7.30
N GLN A 18 24.00 28.27 8.62
CA GLN A 18 24.43 27.23 9.53
C GLN A 18 23.34 26.16 9.69
N ALA A 19 23.75 24.90 9.86
CA ALA A 19 22.86 23.75 9.87
C ALA A 19 21.78 23.78 10.97
N MET A 20 22.01 24.49 12.07
CA MET A 20 21.04 24.64 13.18
C MET A 20 20.42 26.03 13.27
N GLU A 21 20.53 26.83 12.21
CA GLU A 21 19.92 28.15 12.19
C GLU A 21 18.39 28.04 12.17
N ALA A 22 17.76 28.78 13.07
CA ALA A 22 16.32 28.76 13.27
C ALA A 22 15.69 30.11 12.89
N CYS A 23 14.46 30.06 12.39
CA CYS A 23 13.68 31.26 12.14
C CYS A 23 13.37 31.98 13.47
N PRO A 24 13.71 33.27 13.61
CA PRO A 24 13.49 34.01 14.87
C PRO A 24 12.01 34.18 15.21
N GLN A 25 11.12 34.13 14.22
CA GLN A 25 9.70 34.39 14.42
C GLN A 25 8.88 33.14 14.79
N CYS A 26 9.32 31.95 14.38
CA CYS A 26 8.56 30.71 14.58
C CYS A 26 9.39 29.51 15.09
N GLY A 27 10.69 29.70 15.31
CA GLY A 27 11.60 28.68 15.87
C GLY A 27 11.93 27.50 14.95
N VAL A 28 11.48 27.53 13.69
CA VAL A 28 11.76 26.42 12.74
C VAL A 28 13.21 26.43 12.32
N ILE A 29 13.87 25.29 12.48
CA ILE A 29 15.23 25.05 11.97
C ILE A 29 15.18 24.89 10.45
N TYR A 30 15.90 25.72 9.71
CA TYR A 30 15.86 25.74 8.25
C TYR A 30 16.29 24.40 7.63
N ALA A 31 17.33 23.76 8.16
CA ALA A 31 17.80 22.47 7.67
C ALA A 31 16.74 21.36 7.80
N ARG A 32 15.99 21.32 8.91
CA ARG A 32 14.91 20.35 9.10
C ARG A 32 13.72 20.64 8.19
N ALA A 33 13.39 21.92 8.01
CA ALA A 33 12.32 22.32 7.11
C ALA A 33 12.66 21.95 5.65
N ALA A 34 13.90 22.18 5.21
CA ALA A 34 14.37 21.77 3.89
C ALA A 34 14.30 20.25 3.70
N LEU A 35 14.74 19.47 4.71
CA LEU A 35 14.65 18.01 4.67
C LEU A 35 13.18 17.54 4.55
N ALA A 36 12.28 18.11 5.35
CA ALA A 36 10.85 17.78 5.32
C ALA A 36 10.23 18.10 3.95
N GLN A 37 10.59 19.24 3.35
CA GLN A 37 10.13 19.60 2.00
C GLN A 37 10.67 18.62 0.94
N HIS A 38 11.93 18.20 1.03
CA HIS A 38 12.49 17.19 0.13
C HIS A 38 11.76 15.84 0.26
N GLN A 39 11.46 15.39 1.49
CA GLN A 39 10.68 14.17 1.72
C GLN A 39 9.26 14.28 1.14
N GLN A 40 8.58 15.41 1.32
CA GLN A 40 7.25 15.63 0.76
C GLN A 40 7.25 15.53 -0.76
N ARG A 41 8.22 16.15 -1.44
CA ARG A 41 8.37 16.05 -2.90
C ARG A 41 8.61 14.61 -3.36
N GLN A 42 9.37 13.82 -2.60
CA GLN A 42 9.56 12.41 -2.90
C GLN A 42 8.24 11.64 -2.78
N VAL A 43 7.47 11.85 -1.71
CA VAL A 43 6.16 11.21 -1.53
C VAL A 43 5.20 11.60 -2.65
N GLU A 44 5.15 12.87 -3.04
CA GLU A 44 4.32 13.34 -4.15
C GLU A 44 4.74 12.72 -5.48
N SER A 45 6.04 12.63 -5.75
CA SER A 45 6.53 12.00 -6.99
C SER A 45 6.19 10.52 -7.05
N VAL A 46 6.30 9.79 -5.93
CA VAL A 46 5.90 8.38 -5.85
C VAL A 46 4.40 8.25 -6.02
N ARG A 47 3.60 9.10 -5.35
CA ARG A 47 2.14 9.12 -5.47
C ARG A 47 1.69 9.38 -6.91
N ALA A 48 2.32 10.33 -7.59
CA ALA A 48 2.04 10.63 -8.99
C ALA A 48 2.41 9.47 -9.92
N ARG A 49 3.56 8.82 -9.69
CA ARG A 49 3.98 7.63 -10.46
C ARG A 49 3.04 6.44 -10.23
N VAL A 50 2.61 6.22 -9.00
CA VAL A 50 1.61 5.18 -8.66
C VAL A 50 0.28 5.53 -9.33
N ALA A 51 -0.21 6.75 -9.21
CA ALA A 51 -1.46 7.18 -9.84
C ALA A 51 -1.43 7.04 -11.37
N ALA A 52 -0.28 7.33 -12.01
CA ALA A 52 -0.10 7.17 -13.46
C ALA A 52 0.05 5.71 -13.90
N ALA A 53 0.57 4.83 -13.03
CA ALA A 53 0.68 3.41 -13.31
C ALA A 53 -0.67 2.67 -13.16
N VAL A 54 -1.64 3.28 -12.48
CA VAL A 54 -2.99 2.70 -12.34
C VAL A 54 -3.82 3.07 -13.56
N PRO A 55 -4.29 2.09 -14.36
CA PRO A 55 -5.15 2.37 -15.50
C PRO A 55 -6.48 2.97 -15.04
N ASP A 56 -7.01 3.90 -15.83
CA ASP A 56 -8.27 4.57 -15.53
C ASP A 56 -9.41 3.56 -15.43
N GLY A 57 -9.98 3.48 -14.22
CA GLY A 57 -11.04 2.57 -13.84
C GLY A 57 -12.32 2.82 -14.62
N ASN A 58 -12.45 2.14 -15.75
CA ASN A 58 -13.73 1.56 -16.15
C ASN A 58 -13.59 0.05 -15.92
N ALA A 59 -13.76 -0.40 -14.67
CA ALA A 59 -13.82 -1.83 -14.42
C ALA A 59 -15.06 -2.36 -15.16
N PRO A 60 -14.92 -3.17 -16.22
CA PRO A 60 -16.07 -3.87 -16.74
C PRO A 60 -16.60 -4.71 -15.57
N GLY A 61 -17.92 -4.78 -15.37
CA GLY A 61 -18.53 -5.61 -14.32
C GLY A 61 -18.05 -7.08 -14.33
N PHE A 62 -17.36 -7.49 -15.40
CA PHE A 62 -16.52 -8.68 -15.48
C PHE A 62 -15.50 -8.83 -14.33
N VAL A 63 -14.70 -7.83 -13.95
CA VAL A 63 -13.64 -8.01 -12.92
C VAL A 63 -14.25 -8.30 -11.55
N GLU A 64 -15.33 -7.61 -11.21
CA GLU A 64 -16.06 -7.85 -9.96
C GLU A 64 -16.68 -9.24 -9.96
N ARG A 65 -17.42 -9.60 -11.01
CA ARG A 65 -18.06 -10.92 -11.13
C ARG A 65 -17.02 -12.04 -11.15
N PHE A 66 -15.93 -11.89 -11.90
CA PHE A 66 -14.85 -12.86 -12.03
C PHE A 66 -14.13 -13.10 -10.70
N GLY A 67 -13.86 -12.04 -9.93
CA GLY A 67 -13.26 -12.17 -8.59
C GLY A 67 -14.15 -12.94 -7.61
N TRP A 68 -15.46 -12.70 -7.64
CA TRP A 68 -16.42 -13.47 -6.85
C TRP A 68 -16.50 -14.94 -7.29
N TYR A 69 -16.52 -15.20 -8.60
CA TYR A 69 -16.50 -16.57 -9.13
C TYR A 69 -15.24 -17.35 -8.72
N LEU A 70 -14.06 -16.73 -8.79
CA LEU A 70 -12.81 -17.34 -8.34
C LEU A 70 -12.80 -17.64 -6.84
N THR A 71 -13.38 -16.76 -6.03
CA THR A 71 -13.47 -16.95 -4.57
C THR A 71 -14.41 -18.12 -4.24
N ILE A 72 -15.56 -18.21 -4.92
CA ILE A 72 -16.50 -19.32 -4.76
C ILE A 72 -15.86 -20.64 -5.21
N ALA A 73 -15.21 -20.66 -6.36
CA ALA A 73 -14.49 -21.84 -6.86
C ALA A 73 -13.36 -22.27 -5.92
N GLY A 74 -12.60 -21.31 -5.39
CA GLY A 74 -11.55 -21.53 -4.39
C GLY A 74 -12.10 -22.10 -3.08
N ALA A 75 -13.25 -21.63 -2.61
CA ALA A 75 -13.94 -22.16 -1.43
C ALA A 75 -14.41 -23.61 -1.62
N LEU A 76 -14.98 -23.93 -2.79
CA LEU A 76 -15.38 -25.30 -3.13
C LEU A 76 -14.17 -26.23 -3.21
N TYR A 77 -13.12 -25.82 -3.94
CA TYR A 77 -11.89 -26.58 -4.07
C TYR A 77 -11.20 -26.80 -2.73
N GLY A 78 -11.04 -25.73 -1.93
CA GLY A 78 -10.44 -25.78 -0.59
C GLY A 78 -11.21 -26.72 0.35
N SER A 79 -12.55 -26.68 0.32
CA SER A 79 -13.39 -27.58 1.12
C SER A 79 -13.18 -29.04 0.74
N VAL A 80 -13.14 -29.36 -0.55
CA VAL A 80 -12.87 -30.72 -1.04
C VAL A 80 -11.46 -31.16 -0.67
N MET A 81 -10.46 -30.29 -0.79
CA MET A 81 -9.07 -30.55 -0.38
C MET A 81 -8.97 -30.87 1.11
N LEU A 82 -9.68 -30.12 1.95
CA LEU A 82 -9.64 -30.27 3.40
C LEU A 82 -10.31 -31.57 3.84
N ILE A 83 -11.44 -31.94 3.22
CA ILE A 83 -12.08 -33.25 3.42
C ILE A 83 -11.16 -34.38 2.95
N SER A 84 -10.55 -34.22 1.77
CA SER A 84 -9.63 -35.21 1.21
C SER A 84 -8.41 -35.42 2.11
N THR A 85 -7.81 -34.35 2.63
CA THR A 85 -6.67 -34.48 3.55
C THR A 85 -7.04 -35.01 4.91
N TRP A 86 -8.27 -34.76 5.39
CA TRP A 86 -8.72 -35.37 6.63
C TRP A 86 -8.87 -36.89 6.50
N VAL A 87 -9.34 -37.40 5.35
CA VAL A 87 -9.56 -38.83 5.13
C VAL A 87 -8.30 -39.58 4.69
N LEU A 88 -7.43 -38.95 3.89
CA LEU A 88 -6.32 -39.64 3.21
C LEU A 88 -4.93 -39.38 3.81
N ALA A 89 -4.78 -38.47 4.78
CA ALA A 89 -3.46 -38.14 5.30
C ALA A 89 -2.94 -39.21 6.26
N GLU A 90 -1.72 -39.70 6.01
CA GLU A 90 -1.06 -40.73 6.81
C GLU A 90 -0.15 -40.13 7.90
N SER A 91 0.08 -38.82 7.85
CA SER A 91 1.01 -38.14 8.77
C SER A 91 0.55 -36.73 9.13
N ALA A 92 0.93 -36.30 10.35
CA ALA A 92 0.69 -34.94 10.86
C ALA A 92 1.18 -33.81 9.91
N PRO A 93 2.40 -33.86 9.31
CA PRO A 93 2.84 -32.83 8.37
C PRO A 93 1.98 -32.78 7.10
N GLN A 94 1.47 -33.92 6.62
CA GLN A 94 0.61 -33.97 5.45
C GLN A 94 -0.77 -33.35 5.71
N GLN A 95 -1.34 -33.57 6.90
CA GLN A 95 -2.56 -32.87 7.33
C GLN A 95 -2.35 -31.36 7.39
N ALA A 96 -1.25 -30.90 7.99
CA ALA A 96 -0.94 -29.48 8.08
C ALA A 96 -0.74 -28.81 6.71
N ALA A 97 -0.03 -29.49 5.79
CA ALA A 97 0.19 -29.01 4.44
C ALA A 97 -1.12 -28.91 3.63
N GLY A 98 -1.99 -29.93 3.72
CA GLY A 98 -3.29 -29.91 3.04
C GLY A 98 -4.23 -28.85 3.59
N ALA A 99 -4.28 -28.68 4.92
CA ALA A 99 -5.05 -27.60 5.53
C ALA A 99 -4.53 -26.21 5.10
N GLY A 100 -3.20 -26.04 5.01
CA GLY A 100 -2.59 -24.80 4.51
C GLY A 100 -2.92 -24.49 3.06
N LEU A 101 -2.86 -25.50 2.17
CA LEU A 101 -3.24 -25.35 0.76
C LEU A 101 -4.73 -25.07 0.60
N ALA A 102 -5.59 -25.73 1.38
CA ALA A 102 -7.02 -25.48 1.39
C ALA A 102 -7.35 -24.05 1.83
N ALA A 103 -6.70 -23.53 2.87
CA ALA A 103 -6.87 -22.15 3.32
C ALA A 103 -6.38 -21.14 2.27
N ALA A 104 -5.21 -21.38 1.67
CA ALA A 104 -4.66 -20.49 0.63
C ALA A 104 -5.55 -20.43 -0.61
N ALA A 105 -6.17 -21.54 -1.00
CA ALA A 105 -7.09 -21.60 -2.15
C ALA A 105 -8.32 -20.68 -1.99
N VAL A 106 -8.71 -20.33 -0.76
CA VAL A 106 -9.82 -19.40 -0.49
C VAL A 106 -9.32 -17.96 -0.29
N VAL A 107 -8.24 -17.79 0.47
CA VAL A 107 -7.76 -16.46 0.88
C VAL A 107 -7.14 -15.70 -0.28
N VAL A 108 -6.31 -16.36 -1.11
CA VAL A 108 -5.62 -15.72 -2.25
C VAL A 108 -6.60 -15.09 -3.24
N PRO A 109 -7.62 -15.79 -3.76
CA PRO A 109 -8.55 -15.17 -4.71
C PRO A 109 -9.39 -14.05 -4.07
N TYR A 110 -9.77 -14.16 -2.80
CA TYR A 110 -10.50 -13.08 -2.11
C TYR A 110 -9.65 -11.82 -1.95
N CYS A 111 -8.40 -11.96 -1.49
CA CYS A 111 -7.47 -10.85 -1.33
C CYS A 111 -7.16 -10.18 -2.67
N LEU A 112 -6.97 -10.98 -3.73
CA LEU A 112 -6.76 -10.46 -5.08
C LEU A 112 -8.00 -9.70 -5.58
N ALA A 113 -9.20 -10.26 -5.42
CA ALA A 113 -10.45 -9.60 -5.81
C ALA A 113 -10.64 -8.25 -5.07
N ARG A 114 -10.33 -8.20 -3.77
CA ARG A 114 -10.38 -6.96 -2.98
C ARG A 114 -9.31 -5.95 -3.39
N ALA A 115 -8.09 -6.39 -3.65
CA ALA A 115 -7.02 -5.52 -4.12
C ALA A 115 -7.36 -4.89 -5.47
N LEU A 116 -7.87 -5.69 -6.42
CA LEU A 116 -8.33 -5.19 -7.71
C LEU A 116 -9.53 -4.25 -7.54
N GLN A 117 -10.50 -4.59 -6.68
CA GLN A 117 -11.64 -3.71 -6.41
C GLN A 117 -11.21 -2.35 -5.85
N GLN A 118 -10.25 -2.30 -4.93
CA GLN A 118 -9.70 -1.04 -4.41
C GLN A 118 -8.86 -0.29 -5.45
N LEU A 119 -8.14 -1.00 -6.31
CA LEU A 119 -7.37 -0.40 -7.39
C LEU A 119 -8.26 0.29 -8.43
N PHE A 120 -9.40 -0.31 -8.73
CA PHE A 120 -10.32 0.19 -9.76
C PHE A 120 -11.46 1.08 -9.23
N ARG A 121 -11.70 1.14 -7.92
CA ARG A 121 -12.71 1.99 -7.29
C ARG A 121 -12.07 3.29 -6.78
N LYS A 122 -12.16 4.36 -7.59
CA LYS A 122 -11.81 5.74 -7.17
C LYS A 122 -12.80 6.27 -6.15
#